data_AF-L8FR27-F1
#
_entry.id   AF-L8FR27-F1
#
_cell.length_a   1.000
_cell.length_b   1.000
_cell.length_c   1.000
_cell.angle_alpha   90.00
_cell.angle_beta   90.00
_cell.angle_gamma   90.00
#
_symmetry.space_group_name_H-M   'P 1'
#
loop_
_entity.id
_entity.type
_entity.pdbx_description
1 polymer ?
#
loop_
_entity_poly.entity_id
_entity_poly.type
_entity_poly.pdbx_seq_one_letter_code
_entity_poly.pdbx_strand_id
1 'polypeptide(L)'
;PSSEVVDGLEEWEVEKILAVRIRRKRLQYQVSWVGYDPDPEWYPASNFKNSPYKIREFHAEYPNLPGPPQDLPGWITEWETGKPSYDHERHGKAEENSVVATYDTKLNTL
;
A
#
# COMPACT_ATOMS: atom_id res chain seq x y z
N PRO A 1 3.77 -17.81 8.60
CA PRO A 1 3.60 -16.51 7.92
C PRO A 1 4.71 -16.36 6.87
N SER A 2 4.37 -15.94 5.66
CA SER A 2 5.35 -15.74 4.59
C SER A 2 5.81 -14.28 4.62
N SER A 3 7.11 -14.07 4.80
CA SER A 3 7.76 -12.77 4.63
C SER A 3 8.40 -12.74 3.23
N GLU A 4 8.11 -11.72 2.43
CA GLU A 4 8.78 -11.52 1.14
C GLU A 4 9.74 -10.33 1.25
N VAL A 5 10.92 -10.44 0.62
CA VAL A 5 11.87 -9.33 0.54
C VAL A 5 11.60 -8.58 -0.75
N VAL A 6 10.93 -7.44 -0.66
CA VAL A 6 10.70 -6.52 -1.79
C VAL A 6 11.62 -5.32 -1.60
N ASP A 7 12.43 -4.99 -2.61
CA ASP A 7 13.40 -3.88 -2.57
C ASP A 7 14.36 -3.88 -1.35
N GLY A 8 14.62 -5.05 -0.76
CA GLY A 8 15.48 -5.19 0.43
C GLY A 8 14.77 -4.88 1.77
N LEU A 9 13.45 -4.67 1.75
CA LEU A 9 12.61 -4.51 2.92
C LEU A 9 11.74 -5.76 3.13
N GLU A 10 11.56 -6.14 4.40
CA GLU A 10 10.71 -7.27 4.76
C GLU A 10 9.24 -6.82 4.73
N GLU A 11 8.48 -7.38 3.80
CA GLU A 11 7.06 -7.13 3.63
C GLU A 11 6.24 -8.28 4.20
N TRP A 12 5.21 -7.92 4.96
CA TRP A 12 4.31 -8.86 5.64
C TRP A 12 2.90 -8.67 5.12
N GLU A 13 2.17 -9.78 4.92
CA GLU A 13 0.79 -9.74 4.47
C GLU A 13 -0.13 -9.17 5.57
N VAL A 14 -0.87 -8.12 5.21
CA VAL A 14 -1.85 -7.48 6.10
C VAL A 14 -3.16 -8.26 6.05
N GLU A 15 -3.58 -8.81 7.19
CA GLU A 15 -4.88 -9.46 7.30
C GLU A 15 -5.99 -8.41 7.34
N LYS A 16 -5.89 -7.44 8.27
CA LYS A 16 -6.86 -6.36 8.46
C LYS A 16 -6.28 -5.15 9.19
N ILE A 17 -6.87 -3.98 8.93
CA ILE A 17 -6.66 -2.79 9.75
C ILE A 17 -7.56 -2.86 10.99
N LEU A 18 -6.99 -2.62 12.17
CA LEU A 18 -7.69 -2.69 13.45
C LEU A 18 -8.11 -1.31 13.95
N ALA A 19 -7.25 -0.31 13.79
CA ALA A 19 -7.49 1.03 14.29
C ALA A 19 -6.72 2.09 13.48
N VAL A 20 -7.20 3.33 13.56
CA VAL A 20 -6.55 4.50 12.95
C VAL A 20 -6.39 5.61 13.98
N ARG A 21 -5.29 6.37 13.88
CA ARG A 21 -5.09 7.59 14.67
C ARG A 21 -4.28 8.63 13.91
N ILE A 22 -4.37 9.88 14.38
CA ILE A 22 -3.45 10.94 13.97
C ILE A 22 -2.49 11.22 15.12
N ARG A 23 -1.18 11.07 14.88
CA ARG A 23 -0.13 11.43 15.84
C ARG A 23 0.86 12.37 15.17
N ARG A 24 1.12 13.54 15.77
CA ARG A 24 2.02 14.56 15.21
C ARG A 24 1.70 14.90 13.74
N LYS A 25 0.40 15.07 13.42
CA LYS A 25 -0.11 15.35 12.08
C LYS A 25 0.16 14.24 11.03
N ARG A 26 0.49 13.02 11.47
CA ARG A 26 0.68 11.86 10.60
C ARG A 26 -0.39 10.81 10.90
N LEU A 27 -0.98 10.25 9.85
CA LEU A 27 -1.93 9.15 9.93
C LEU A 27 -1.18 7.85 10.21
N GLN A 28 -1.66 7.09 11.19
CA GLN A 28 -1.08 5.81 11.59
C GLN A 28 -2.16 4.76 11.73
N TYR A 29 -1.79 3.50 11.48
CA TYR A 29 -2.65 2.34 11.62
C TYR A 29 -2.06 1.30 12.54
N GLN A 30 -2.96 0.60 13.21
CA GLN A 30 -2.68 -0.66 13.88
C GLN A 30 -3.29 -1.79 13.04
N VAL A 31 -2.59 -2.90 12.90
CA VAL A 31 -2.97 -3.98 11.98
C VAL A 31 -2.85 -5.37 12.61
N SER A 32 -3.59 -6.31 12.03
CA SER A 32 -3.37 -7.75 12.23
C SER A 32 -2.58 -8.27 11.04
N TRP A 33 -1.50 -9.00 11.29
CA TRP A 33 -0.69 -9.65 10.26
C TRP A 33 -1.17 -11.09 10.06
N VAL A 34 -1.14 -11.59 8.83
CA VAL A 34 -1.58 -12.96 8.54
C VAL A 34 -0.73 -13.97 9.31
N GLY A 35 -1.38 -14.78 10.16
CA GLY A 35 -0.72 -15.84 10.92
C GLY A 35 0.07 -15.36 12.14
N TYR A 36 -0.18 -14.15 12.62
CA TYR A 36 0.37 -13.61 13.87
C TYR A 36 -0.72 -13.06 14.78
N ASP A 37 -0.39 -12.92 16.06
CA ASP A 37 -1.22 -12.18 17.00
C ASP A 37 -1.27 -10.69 16.62
N PRO A 38 -2.37 -9.98 16.96
CA PRO A 38 -2.48 -8.55 16.74
C PRO A 38 -1.31 -7.77 17.33
N ASP A 39 -0.67 -6.94 16.51
CA ASP A 39 0.47 -6.14 16.94
C ASP A 39 -0.01 -4.87 17.68
N PRO A 40 0.48 -4.57 18.90
CA PRO A 40 0.19 -3.31 19.59
C PRO A 40 0.78 -2.06 18.92
N GLU A 41 1.71 -2.22 17.95
CA GLU A 41 2.45 -1.13 17.33
C GLU A 41 1.65 -0.33 16.29
N TRP A 42 2.07 0.92 16.04
CA TRP A 42 1.41 1.83 15.12
C TRP A 42 2.31 2.20 13.95
N TYR A 43 1.90 1.79 12.76
CA TYR A 43 2.65 1.97 11.52
C TYR A 43 2.16 3.19 10.75
N PRO A 44 3.04 3.92 10.05
CA PRO A 44 2.62 5.01 9.17
C PRO A 44 1.79 4.48 8.00
N ALA A 45 0.85 5.28 7.51
CA ALA A 45 -0.01 4.92 6.38
C ALA A 45 0.77 4.47 5.13
N SER A 46 1.95 5.03 4.88
CA SER A 46 2.82 4.70 3.74
C SER A 46 3.31 3.25 3.71
N ASN A 47 3.33 2.56 4.86
CA ASN A 47 3.72 1.14 4.92
C ASN A 47 2.70 0.22 4.23
N PHE A 48 1.48 0.72 3.99
CA PHE A 48 0.37 -0.06 3.45
C PHE A 48 0.09 0.26 1.97
N LYS A 49 1.05 0.87 1.27
CA LYS A 49 0.95 1.17 -0.18
C LYS A 49 0.72 -0.09 -1.03
N ASN A 50 1.23 -1.25 -0.59
CA ASN A 50 1.07 -2.54 -1.26
C ASN A 50 -0.20 -3.29 -0.81
N SER A 51 -1.03 -2.67 0.02
CA SER A 51 -2.33 -3.22 0.43
C SER A 51 -3.39 -2.11 0.54
N PRO A 52 -3.56 -1.29 -0.51
CA PRO A 52 -4.39 -0.10 -0.44
C PRO A 52 -5.88 -0.44 -0.23
N TYR A 53 -6.31 -1.62 -0.68
CA TYR A 53 -7.69 -2.08 -0.46
C TYR A 53 -8.02 -2.31 1.01
N LYS A 54 -7.06 -2.75 1.83
CA LYS A 54 -7.28 -2.93 3.29
C LYS A 54 -7.57 -1.61 3.97
N ILE A 55 -6.92 -0.53 3.52
CA ILE A 55 -7.20 0.83 3.99
C ILE A 55 -8.58 1.26 3.52
N ARG A 56 -8.91 1.05 2.24
CA ARG A 56 -10.22 1.41 1.67
C ARG A 56 -11.37 0.73 2.42
N GLU A 57 -11.26 -0.57 2.65
CA GLU A 57 -12.25 -1.39 3.36
C GLU A 57 -12.49 -0.85 4.78
N PHE A 58 -11.41 -0.58 5.52
CA PHE A 58 -11.50 -0.01 6.86
C PHE A 58 -12.23 1.34 6.88
N HIS A 59 -11.91 2.27 5.97
CA HIS A 59 -12.59 3.57 5.94
C HIS A 59 -14.02 3.51 5.42
N ALA A 60 -14.37 2.49 4.64
CA ALA A 60 -15.75 2.23 4.25
C ALA A 60 -16.60 1.75 5.45
N GLU A 61 -16.01 0.94 6.34
CA GLU A 61 -16.67 0.44 7.54
C GLU A 61 -16.74 1.49 8.67
N TYR A 62 -15.71 2.34 8.79
CA TYR A 62 -15.57 3.32 9.87
C TYR A 62 -15.49 4.78 9.37
N PRO A 63 -16.54 5.32 8.72
CA PRO A 63 -16.51 6.64 8.09
C PRO A 63 -16.38 7.82 9.08
N ASN A 64 -16.61 7.58 10.38
CA ASN A 64 -16.54 8.59 11.43
C ASN A 64 -15.14 8.74 12.05
N LEU A 65 -14.18 7.89 11.68
CA LEU A 65 -12.79 7.96 12.13
C LEU A 65 -11.98 8.92 11.25
N PRO A 66 -10.74 9.29 11.65
CA PRO A 66 -9.83 10.00 10.77
C PRO A 66 -9.77 9.36 9.38
N GLY A 67 -10.04 10.14 8.33
CA GLY A 67 -10.20 9.61 6.98
C GLY A 67 -8.93 8.99 6.38
N PRO A 68 -9.05 8.39 5.18
CA PRO A 68 -7.93 7.74 4.50
C PRO A 68 -6.81 8.73 4.19
N PRO A 69 -5.58 8.24 3.94
CA PRO A 69 -4.50 9.08 3.47
C PRO A 69 -4.87 9.67 2.10
N GLN A 70 -4.44 10.90 1.85
CA GLN A 70 -4.72 11.61 0.60
C GLN A 70 -4.20 10.84 -0.63
N ASP A 71 -3.12 10.08 -0.44
CA ASP A 71 -2.45 9.30 -1.48
C ASP A 71 -3.15 7.96 -1.79
N LEU A 72 -4.19 7.57 -1.03
CA LEU A 72 -4.87 6.28 -1.21
C LEU A 72 -5.37 6.03 -2.65
N PRO A 73 -5.97 7.01 -3.36
CA PRO A 73 -6.38 6.79 -4.75
C PRO A 73 -5.20 6.49 -5.69
N GLY A 74 -4.05 7.14 -5.45
CA GLY A 74 -2.81 6.86 -6.17
C GLY A 74 -2.34 5.43 -5.93
N TRP A 75 -2.29 5.01 -4.66
CA TRP A 75 -1.90 3.63 -4.31
C TRP A 75 -2.82 2.57 -4.91
N ILE A 76 -4.14 2.80 -4.92
CA ILE A 76 -5.10 1.89 -5.58
C ILE A 76 -4.82 1.81 -7.09
N THR A 77 -4.64 2.96 -7.74
CA THR A 77 -4.36 3.02 -9.17
C THR A 77 -3.04 2.31 -9.52
N GLU A 78 -2.01 2.50 -8.71
CA GLU A 78 -0.72 1.85 -8.85
C GLU A 78 -0.85 0.33 -8.75
N TRP A 79 -1.60 -0.15 -7.75
CA TRP A 79 -1.87 -1.56 -7.55
C TRP A 79 -2.68 -2.19 -8.71
N GLU A 80 -3.68 -1.48 -9.22
CA GLU A 80 -4.56 -1.96 -10.30
C GLU A 80 -3.85 -1.99 -11.65
N THR A 81 -3.05 -0.96 -11.95
CA THR A 81 -2.45 -0.78 -13.27
C THR A 81 -1.04 -1.33 -13.39
N GLY A 82 -0.37 -1.59 -12.26
CA GLY A 82 1.05 -1.92 -12.20
C GLY A 82 1.96 -0.79 -12.69
N LYS A 83 1.43 0.44 -12.82
CA LYS A 83 2.16 1.63 -13.25
C LYS A 83 2.17 2.64 -12.11
N PRO A 84 3.31 3.29 -11.81
CA PRO A 84 3.34 4.38 -10.84
C PRO A 84 2.32 5.45 -11.24
N SER A 85 1.59 6.01 -10.28
CA SER A 85 0.61 7.06 -10.56
C SER A 85 1.37 8.34 -10.89
N TYR A 86 1.40 8.70 -12.17
CA TYR A 86 2.14 9.86 -12.69
C TYR A 86 1.44 11.21 -12.39
N ASP A 87 0.62 11.32 -11.35
CA ASP A 87 -0.02 12.59 -10.96
C ASP A 87 0.78 13.38 -9.91
N HIS A 88 2.10 13.26 -9.99
CA HIS A 88 3.05 14.23 -9.42
C HIS A 88 3.95 14.84 -10.51
N GLU A 89 3.39 15.17 -11.69
CA GLU A 89 4.00 16.15 -12.58
C GLU A 89 3.99 17.56 -11.94
N ARG A 90 4.76 17.73 -10.88
CA ARG A 90 5.26 19.04 -10.44
C ARG A 90 6.61 19.28 -11.10
N HIS A 91 6.55 19.63 -12.39
CA HIS A 91 7.56 20.43 -13.10
C HIS A 91 9.02 19.91 -13.08
N GLY A 92 9.43 19.23 -14.17
CA GLY A 92 10.71 19.52 -14.85
C GLY A 92 11.92 18.60 -14.65
N LYS A 93 12.20 17.84 -15.74
CA LYS A 93 13.49 17.41 -16.32
C LYS A 93 14.05 15.99 -16.05
N ALA A 94 14.16 15.28 -17.18
CA ALA A 94 15.24 14.40 -17.64
C ALA A 94 15.36 12.96 -17.07
N GLU A 95 14.77 12.01 -17.81
CA GLU A 95 15.46 10.94 -18.56
C GLU A 95 16.56 10.13 -17.84
N GLU A 96 16.30 8.83 -17.58
CA GLU A 96 17.25 7.75 -17.94
C GLU A 96 16.54 6.40 -18.08
N ASN A 97 16.93 5.66 -19.13
CA ASN A 97 16.40 4.37 -19.57
C ASN A 97 16.57 3.23 -18.55
N SER A 98 15.55 2.39 -18.36
CA SER A 98 15.75 1.01 -17.91
C SER A 98 14.77 0.05 -18.58
N VAL A 99 15.26 -0.58 -19.64
CA VAL A 99 14.66 -1.75 -20.27
C VAL A 99 14.84 -2.95 -19.35
N VAL A 100 13.75 -3.48 -18.78
CA VAL A 100 13.69 -4.89 -18.34
C VAL A 100 12.30 -5.47 -18.61
N ALA A 101 12.30 -6.39 -19.58
CA ALA A 101 11.42 -7.55 -19.77
C ALA A 101 9.94 -7.39 -19.35
N THR A 102 8.97 -7.26 -20.26
CA THR A 102 8.24 -8.43 -20.81
C THR A 102 8.10 -9.60 -19.82
N TYR A 103 7.30 -9.45 -18.76
CA TYR A 103 6.86 -10.59 -17.94
C TYR A 103 5.61 -11.23 -18.59
N ASP A 104 5.91 -12.03 -19.60
CA ASP A 104 5.11 -13.14 -20.10
C ASP A 104 4.65 -14.06 -18.95
N THR A 105 3.39 -13.93 -18.50
CA THR A 105 2.65 -15.02 -17.85
C THR A 105 1.12 -14.81 -17.86
N LYS A 106 0.54 -14.28 -18.95
CA LYS A 106 -0.93 -14.27 -19.13
C LYS A 106 -1.39 -14.74 -20.51
N LEU A 107 -0.70 -15.71 -21.12
CA LEU A 107 -1.23 -16.48 -22.25
C LEU A 107 -0.90 -17.98 -22.14
N ASN A 108 -1.08 -18.56 -20.95
CA ASN A 108 -1.17 -20.02 -20.84
C ASN A 108 -2.21 -20.41 -19.78
N THR A 109 -3.49 -20.34 -20.16
CA THR A 109 -4.56 -21.16 -19.58
C THR A 109 -5.59 -21.41 -20.69
N LEU A 110 -5.42 -22.59 -21.30
CA LEU A 110 -6.29 -23.38 -22.20
C LEU A 110 -6.82 -22.73 -23.49
#